data_AF-A0A7J6FGG6-F1
#
_entry.id   AF-A0A7J6FGG6-F1
#
_cell.length_a   1.000
_cell.length_b   1.000
_cell.length_c   1.000
_cell.angle_alpha   90.00
_cell.angle_beta   90.00
_cell.angle_gamma   90.00
#
_symmetry.space_group_name_H-M   'P 1'
#
loop_
_entity.id
_entity.type
_entity.pdbx_description
1 polymer ?
#
loop_
_entity_poly.entity_id
_entity_poly.type
_entity_poly.pdbx_seq_one_letter_code
_entity_poly.pdbx_strand_id
1 'polypeptide(L)'
;MAKDGPNWDGLLKWSIANSDGTQPTRNLSEEDRRWFMEAMQAQSVDVVKRMKEITLVMQTPEQVLEAQGVTAADIEGMLDELQEHVESIDMANGKVSYLALFSFLFRLFYLVVNAPCVLPCPIYLHSIGGLVPLLGYLKNSHANIRAKAAEVVTTIVQNNERSQQLVMEANGLEPLLSNFTSDPDVTVRTKALGAISSLIRHNKPGSIAFRLANGYAALRDALSSENVRFQRKALNLVHYLLHENSSDCSVVSELGFPRIMLHLASSEDAEVREASLRGLLELARDKSGETSGRVTDVNDDKLKQILQERINGICLMSPEDLGAAREERHLVDSLWQTYFNEPSSLQEKGLLVLPGEDAPAPAPDVASKHFESPLRAWAANPSADRTTQTETKATPLLLGLGTAPSTADVQESSGATENGNNTSGREQ
;
A
#
# COMPACT_ATOMS: atom_id res chain seq x y z
N MET A 1 34.82 -2.01 -7.80
CA MET A 1 34.70 -0.54 -7.82
C MET A 1 33.31 -0.21 -8.32
N ALA A 2 32.34 -0.11 -7.41
CA ALA A 2 30.95 0.21 -7.75
C ALA A 2 30.64 1.57 -7.11
N LYS A 3 30.66 2.65 -7.89
CA LYS A 3 30.23 3.98 -7.43
C LYS A 3 29.81 4.98 -8.51
N ASP A 4 29.60 4.55 -9.75
CA ASP A 4 29.16 5.44 -10.83
C ASP A 4 27.81 4.99 -11.39
N GLY A 5 26.77 5.06 -10.55
CA GLY A 5 25.41 5.16 -11.05
C GLY A 5 25.20 6.56 -11.68
N PRO A 6 24.32 6.71 -12.67
CA PRO A 6 24.04 8.00 -13.27
C PRO A 6 23.56 9.00 -12.20
N ASN A 7 24.24 10.14 -12.08
CA ASN A 7 23.92 11.18 -11.11
C ASN A 7 22.67 11.95 -11.55
N TRP A 8 21.50 11.35 -11.32
CA TRP A 8 20.19 11.91 -11.68
C TRP A 8 19.92 13.26 -11.01
N ASP A 9 20.45 13.49 -9.80
CA ASP A 9 20.34 14.78 -9.10
C ASP A 9 21.15 15.87 -9.80
N GLY A 10 22.36 15.54 -10.28
CA GLY A 10 23.16 16.43 -11.12
C GLY A 10 22.49 16.75 -12.46
N LEU A 11 21.87 15.75 -13.10
CA LEU A 11 21.14 15.93 -14.36
C LEU A 11 19.88 16.79 -14.17
N LEU A 12 19.15 16.60 -13.08
CA LEU A 12 17.97 17.40 -12.74
C LEU A 12 18.35 18.85 -12.41
N LYS A 13 19.38 19.06 -11.59
CA LYS A 13 19.90 20.42 -11.27
C LYS A 13 20.39 21.14 -12.52
N TRP A 14 21.09 20.43 -13.40
CA TRP A 14 21.51 20.97 -14.69
C TRP A 14 20.31 21.31 -15.59
N SER A 15 19.31 20.43 -15.67
CA SER A 15 18.11 20.66 -16.48
C SER A 15 17.27 21.83 -15.97
N ILE A 16 17.16 22.01 -14.65
CA ILE A 16 16.45 23.14 -14.04
C ILE A 16 17.24 24.44 -14.25
N ALA A 17 18.56 24.41 -14.07
CA ALA A 17 19.42 25.58 -14.26
C ALA A 17 19.49 26.06 -15.72
N ASN A 18 19.27 25.16 -16.69
CA ASN A 18 19.31 25.46 -18.13
C ASN A 18 17.92 25.50 -18.80
N SER A 19 16.84 25.25 -18.05
CA SER A 19 15.46 25.43 -18.48
C SER A 19 15.05 26.90 -18.26
N ASP A 20 15.65 27.81 -19.02
CA ASP A 20 15.15 29.17 -19.13
C ASP A 20 13.84 29.14 -19.93
N GLY A 21 12.70 29.18 -19.24
CA GLY A 21 11.35 29.14 -19.81
C GLY A 21 10.99 30.33 -20.70
N THR A 22 11.95 31.21 -21.00
CA THR A 22 11.81 32.36 -21.90
C THR A 22 12.33 32.11 -23.32
N GLN A 23 13.02 30.99 -23.58
CA GLN A 23 13.48 30.63 -24.93
C GLN A 23 12.48 29.72 -25.66
N PRO A 24 12.30 29.87 -26.99
CA PRO A 24 11.48 28.96 -27.78
C PRO A 24 12.06 27.54 -27.69
N THR A 25 11.17 26.54 -27.59
CA THR A 25 11.53 25.12 -27.48
C THR A 25 12.54 24.75 -28.55
N ARG A 26 13.77 24.44 -28.14
CA ARG A 26 14.81 24.00 -29.06
C ARG A 26 14.40 22.64 -29.62
N ASN A 27 14.10 22.56 -30.91
CA ASN A 27 13.85 21.27 -31.57
C ASN A 27 15.13 20.44 -31.45
N LEU A 28 15.08 19.32 -30.72
CA LEU A 28 16.18 18.36 -30.69
C LEU A 28 16.47 17.90 -32.12
N SER A 29 17.74 17.89 -32.51
CA SER A 29 18.13 17.27 -33.78
C SER A 29 17.83 15.77 -33.72
N GLU A 30 17.61 15.13 -34.88
CA GLU A 30 17.43 13.68 -34.93
C GLU A 30 18.64 12.92 -34.37
N GLU A 31 19.83 13.51 -34.47
CA GLU A 31 21.08 12.98 -33.93
C GLU A 31 21.12 13.06 -32.40
N ASP A 32 20.73 14.19 -31.80
CA ASP A 32 20.66 14.33 -30.34
C ASP A 32 19.60 13.40 -29.74
N ARG A 33 18.46 13.25 -30.44
CA ARG A 33 17.40 12.31 -30.04
C ARG A 33 17.89 10.87 -30.10
N ARG A 34 18.66 10.51 -31.14
CA ARG A 34 19.24 9.18 -31.30
C ARG A 34 20.31 8.90 -30.25
N TRP A 35 21.22 9.84 -30.02
CA TRP A 35 22.25 9.72 -28.99
C TRP A 35 21.66 9.56 -27.60
N PHE A 36 20.64 10.35 -27.24
CA PHE A 36 19.95 10.23 -25.96
C PHE A 36 19.23 8.89 -25.83
N MET A 37 18.57 8.44 -26.90
CA MET A 37 17.93 7.11 -26.96
C MET A 37 18.94 5.99 -26.77
N GLU A 38 20.08 6.05 -27.44
CA GLU A 38 21.15 5.04 -27.33
C GLU A 38 21.78 5.05 -25.94
N ALA A 39 22.03 6.22 -25.35
CA ALA A 39 22.58 6.33 -23.99
C ALA A 39 21.60 5.79 -22.93
N MET A 40 20.30 6.11 -23.08
CA MET A 40 19.25 5.58 -22.22
C MET A 40 19.09 4.06 -22.37
N GLN A 41 19.12 3.54 -23.60
CA GLN A 41 19.01 2.10 -23.88
C GLN A 41 20.24 1.32 -23.43
N ALA A 42 21.45 1.88 -23.59
CA ALA A 42 22.69 1.26 -23.15
C ALA A 42 22.79 1.15 -21.62
N GLN A 43 22.08 2.01 -20.89
CA GLN A 43 22.08 2.05 -19.43
C GLN A 43 20.81 1.44 -18.79
N SER A 44 19.76 1.17 -19.57
CA SER A 44 18.58 0.45 -19.12
C SER A 44 18.74 -1.05 -19.34
N VAL A 45 18.60 -1.86 -18.28
CA VAL A 45 18.39 -3.31 -18.44
C VAL A 45 17.06 -3.49 -19.17
N ASP A 46 17.05 -4.25 -20.26
CA ASP A 46 15.81 -4.64 -20.93
C ASP A 46 15.09 -5.68 -20.05
N VAL A 47 14.35 -5.17 -19.06
CA VAL A 47 13.57 -5.93 -18.09
C VAL A 47 12.65 -6.92 -18.81
N VAL A 48 12.05 -6.51 -19.92
CA VAL A 48 11.14 -7.33 -20.71
C VAL A 48 11.87 -8.52 -21.35
N LYS A 49 13.05 -8.28 -21.95
CA LYS A 49 13.88 -9.36 -22.49
C LYS A 49 14.32 -10.31 -21.38
N ARG A 50 14.73 -9.77 -20.23
CA ARG A 50 15.17 -10.59 -19.09
C ARG A 50 14.04 -11.45 -18.52
N MET A 51 12.83 -10.90 -18.37
CA MET A 51 11.64 -11.66 -17.97
C MET A 51 11.32 -12.81 -18.94
N LYS A 52 11.53 -12.60 -20.25
CA LYS A 52 11.35 -13.68 -21.26
C LYS A 52 12.41 -14.76 -21.13
N GLU A 53 13.66 -14.40 -20.87
CA GLU A 53 14.73 -15.37 -20.61
C GLU A 53 14.42 -16.21 -19.37
N ILE A 54 14.01 -15.58 -18.27
CA ILE A 54 13.58 -16.27 -17.05
C ILE A 54 12.41 -17.21 -17.35
N THR A 55 11.40 -16.72 -18.07
CA THR A 55 10.23 -17.52 -18.46
C THR A 55 10.62 -18.74 -19.30
N LEU A 56 11.59 -18.61 -20.20
CA LEU A 56 12.08 -19.73 -21.02
C LEU A 56 12.76 -20.80 -20.17
N VAL A 57 13.56 -20.39 -19.18
CA VAL A 57 14.15 -21.32 -18.22
C VAL A 57 13.07 -22.02 -17.41
N MET A 58 12.02 -21.31 -16.99
CA MET A 58 10.90 -21.90 -16.26
C MET A 58 10.11 -22.94 -17.06
N GLN A 59 10.05 -22.77 -18.38
CA GLN A 59 9.41 -23.73 -19.30
C GLN A 59 10.27 -24.97 -19.57
N THR A 60 11.56 -24.93 -19.21
CA THR A 60 12.49 -26.03 -19.47
C THR A 60 12.25 -27.15 -18.44
N PRO A 61 12.19 -28.43 -18.87
CA PRO A 61 12.02 -29.54 -17.94
C PRO A 61 13.14 -29.62 -16.90
N GLU A 62 12.80 -29.95 -15.66
CA GLU A 62 13.73 -30.00 -14.52
C GLU A 62 14.93 -30.92 -14.78
N GLN A 63 14.73 -32.05 -15.46
CA GLN A 63 15.81 -32.99 -15.80
C GLN A 63 16.85 -32.37 -16.74
N VAL A 64 16.42 -31.45 -17.61
CA VAL A 64 17.31 -30.74 -18.54
C VAL A 64 18.05 -29.64 -17.80
N LEU A 65 17.40 -28.95 -16.86
CA LEU A 65 18.03 -27.93 -16.00
C LEU A 65 19.11 -28.56 -15.11
N GLU A 66 18.81 -29.69 -14.48
CA GLU A 66 19.77 -30.45 -13.68
C GLU A 66 20.97 -30.92 -14.52
N ALA A 67 20.73 -31.39 -15.75
CA ALA A 67 21.79 -31.79 -16.68
C ALA A 67 22.66 -30.60 -17.13
N GLN A 68 22.13 -29.38 -17.11
CA GLN A 68 22.85 -28.13 -17.38
C GLN A 68 23.55 -27.57 -16.14
N GLY A 69 23.43 -28.25 -14.98
CA GLY A 69 24.03 -27.83 -13.72
C GLY A 69 23.29 -26.69 -13.02
N VAL A 70 22.04 -26.40 -13.42
CA VAL A 70 21.19 -25.41 -12.75
C VAL A 70 20.70 -26.00 -11.43
N THR A 71 21.01 -25.33 -10.33
CA THR A 71 20.64 -25.78 -8.98
C THR A 71 19.31 -25.18 -8.54
N ALA A 72 18.70 -25.75 -7.51
CA ALA A 72 17.48 -25.19 -6.91
C ALA A 72 17.68 -23.75 -6.38
N ALA A 73 18.90 -23.39 -5.96
CA ALA A 73 19.23 -22.04 -5.53
C ALA A 73 19.29 -21.06 -6.71
N ASP A 74 19.74 -21.52 -7.89
CA ASP A 74 19.71 -20.70 -9.11
C ASP A 74 18.27 -20.43 -9.54
N ILE A 75 17.40 -21.44 -9.48
CA ILE A 75 15.96 -21.29 -9.78
C ILE A 75 15.30 -20.31 -8.79
N GLU A 76 15.58 -20.44 -7.49
CA GLU A 76 15.11 -19.50 -6.47
C GLU A 76 15.56 -18.07 -6.78
N GLY A 77 16.84 -17.86 -7.09
CA GLY A 77 17.38 -16.55 -7.46
C GLY A 77 16.75 -15.96 -8.72
N MET A 78 16.41 -16.79 -9.70
CA MET A 78 15.68 -16.35 -10.89
C MET A 78 14.24 -15.95 -10.59
N LEU A 79 13.57 -16.63 -9.65
CA LEU A 79 12.24 -16.24 -9.20
C LEU A 79 12.26 -14.97 -8.35
N ASP A 80 13.31 -14.75 -7.54
CA ASP A 80 13.56 -13.50 -6.83
C ASP A 80 13.74 -12.34 -7.82
N GLU A 81 14.57 -12.54 -8.84
CA GLU A 81 14.77 -11.55 -9.90
C GLU A 81 13.44 -11.26 -10.63
N LEU A 82 12.66 -12.29 -10.93
CA LEU A 82 11.33 -12.12 -11.55
C LEU A 82 10.39 -11.31 -10.65
N GLN A 83 10.39 -11.56 -9.34
CA GLN A 83 9.60 -10.81 -8.38
C GLN A 83 9.96 -9.32 -8.40
N GLU A 84 11.25 -8.99 -8.33
CA GLU A 84 11.74 -7.60 -8.33
C GLU A 84 11.32 -6.86 -9.61
N HIS A 85 11.42 -7.52 -10.77
CA HIS A 85 10.98 -6.95 -12.03
C HIS A 85 9.46 -6.70 -12.05
N VAL A 86 8.66 -7.64 -11.54
CA VAL A 86 7.20 -7.49 -11.46
C VAL A 86 6.82 -6.35 -10.52
N GLU A 87 7.46 -6.25 -9.35
CA GLU A 87 7.26 -5.17 -8.39
C GLU A 87 7.66 -3.81 -8.96
N SER A 88 8.80 -3.71 -9.66
CA SER A 88 9.25 -2.46 -10.28
C SER A 88 8.27 -1.96 -11.33
N ILE A 89 7.69 -2.86 -12.14
CA ILE A 89 6.72 -2.48 -13.17
C ILE A 89 5.38 -2.12 -12.51
N ASP A 90 4.95 -2.84 -11.47
CA ASP A 90 3.73 -2.51 -10.73
C ASP A 90 3.87 -1.15 -10.02
N MET A 91 5.02 -0.85 -9.41
CA MET A 91 5.32 0.46 -8.82
C MET A 91 5.31 1.60 -9.84
N ALA A 92 5.71 1.34 -11.09
CA ALA A 92 5.59 2.31 -12.18
C ALA A 92 4.12 2.53 -12.60
N ASN A 93 3.27 1.51 -12.48
CA ASN A 93 1.85 1.57 -12.81
C ASN A 93 0.97 2.07 -11.65
N GLY A 94 1.35 1.82 -10.39
CA GLY A 94 0.61 2.18 -9.19
C GLY A 94 0.72 3.66 -8.79
N LYS A 95 1.60 4.43 -9.42
CA LYS A 95 1.75 5.88 -9.22
C LYS A 95 0.97 6.75 -10.21
N VAL A 96 -0.17 6.28 -10.73
CA VAL A 96 -1.07 7.12 -11.55
C VAL A 96 -1.81 8.18 -10.71
N SER A 97 -1.70 8.16 -9.37
CA SER A 97 -2.32 9.17 -8.49
C SER A 97 -1.42 10.36 -8.10
N TYR A 98 -0.10 10.33 -8.35
CA TYR A 98 0.78 11.47 -8.08
C TYR A 98 0.96 12.36 -9.33
N LEU A 99 -0.04 13.25 -9.50
CA LEU A 99 0.00 14.60 -10.09
C LEU A 99 1.00 14.88 -11.22
N ALA A 100 0.47 14.96 -12.46
CA ALA A 100 0.86 15.80 -13.61
C ALA A 100 2.32 15.84 -14.12
N LEU A 101 3.33 15.90 -13.25
CA LEU A 101 4.76 15.89 -13.58
C LEU A 101 5.21 14.52 -14.10
N PHE A 102 4.68 13.43 -13.54
CA PHE A 102 4.97 12.09 -14.06
C PHE A 102 4.26 11.85 -15.39
N SER A 103 3.06 12.39 -15.62
CA SER A 103 2.41 12.37 -16.93
C SER A 103 3.25 13.13 -17.98
N PHE A 104 3.89 14.25 -17.61
CA PHE A 104 4.77 14.98 -18.52
C PHE A 104 6.08 14.23 -18.83
N LEU A 105 6.77 13.69 -17.82
CA LEU A 105 8.00 12.91 -18.00
C LEU A 105 7.75 11.55 -18.67
N PHE A 106 6.64 10.89 -18.34
CA PHE A 106 6.22 9.65 -18.99
C PHE A 106 5.76 9.90 -20.42
N ARG A 107 5.10 11.03 -20.71
CA ARG A 107 4.75 11.41 -22.09
C ARG A 107 5.98 11.85 -22.90
N LEU A 108 7.01 12.41 -22.24
CA LEU A 108 8.33 12.64 -22.84
C LEU A 108 9.08 11.32 -23.12
N PHE A 109 8.97 10.34 -22.22
CA PHE A 109 9.51 8.98 -22.38
C PHE A 109 8.77 8.21 -23.49
N TYR A 110 7.44 8.35 -23.57
CA TYR A 110 6.55 7.67 -24.52
C TYR A 110 6.60 8.27 -25.94
N LEU A 111 6.87 9.58 -26.06
CA LEU A 111 7.11 10.21 -27.38
C LEU A 111 8.47 9.78 -27.96
N VAL A 112 9.37 9.24 -27.12
CA VAL A 112 10.75 8.98 -27.48
C VAL A 112 11.01 7.48 -27.71
N VAL A 113 10.39 6.59 -26.92
CA VAL A 113 10.47 5.13 -27.04
C VAL A 113 9.13 4.55 -27.54
N ASN A 114 9.01 4.29 -28.84
CA ASN A 114 7.90 3.55 -29.44
C ASN A 114 7.94 2.06 -29.02
N ALA A 115 7.65 1.75 -27.76
CA ALA A 115 7.56 0.37 -27.25
C ALA A 115 6.10 0.05 -26.85
N PRO A 116 5.53 -1.08 -27.32
CA PRO A 116 4.17 -1.48 -26.98
C PRO A 116 4.14 -2.10 -25.58
N CYS A 117 4.27 -1.31 -24.53
CA CYS A 117 4.05 -1.74 -23.14
C CYS A 117 2.86 -0.97 -22.56
N VAL A 118 1.65 -1.36 -22.99
CA VAL A 118 0.37 -0.81 -22.48
C VAL A 118 -0.37 -1.84 -21.61
N LEU A 119 0.23 -3.01 -21.35
CA LEU A 119 -0.41 -4.04 -20.53
C LEU A 119 0.19 -4.03 -19.12
N PRO A 120 -0.65 -3.95 -18.06
CA PRO A 120 -0.21 -4.17 -16.68
C PRO A 120 0.70 -5.40 -16.56
N CYS A 121 1.78 -5.30 -15.79
CA CYS A 121 2.83 -6.33 -15.69
C CYS A 121 2.34 -7.79 -15.56
N PRO A 122 1.30 -8.10 -14.76
CA PRO A 122 0.91 -9.48 -14.60
C PRO A 122 0.07 -10.00 -15.78
N ILE A 123 -0.56 -9.10 -16.56
CA ILE A 123 -1.08 -9.41 -17.89
C ILE A 123 0.08 -9.66 -18.86
N TYR A 124 1.19 -8.94 -18.72
CA TYR A 124 2.38 -9.15 -19.53
C TYR A 124 3.02 -10.52 -19.26
N LEU A 125 3.16 -10.97 -18.01
CA LEU A 125 3.70 -12.29 -17.66
C LEU A 125 2.83 -13.44 -18.22
N HIS A 126 1.50 -13.29 -18.12
CA HIS A 126 0.58 -14.20 -18.80
C HIS A 126 0.76 -14.17 -20.33
N SER A 127 0.91 -12.97 -20.91
CA SER A 127 1.08 -12.78 -22.36
C SER A 127 2.40 -13.36 -22.90
N ILE A 128 3.46 -13.41 -22.08
CA ILE A 128 4.72 -14.08 -22.44
C ILE A 128 4.74 -15.58 -22.09
N GLY A 129 3.62 -16.13 -21.57
CA GLY A 129 3.49 -17.55 -21.26
C GLY A 129 4.21 -17.99 -19.97
N GLY A 130 4.55 -17.06 -19.07
CA GLY A 130 5.26 -17.36 -17.82
C GLY A 130 4.36 -17.78 -16.66
N LEU A 131 3.06 -17.50 -16.73
CA LEU A 131 2.13 -17.80 -15.64
C LEU A 131 1.95 -19.32 -15.39
N VAL A 132 1.75 -20.11 -16.45
CA VAL A 132 1.52 -21.56 -16.31
C VAL A 132 2.76 -22.28 -15.74
N PRO A 133 3.99 -22.02 -16.24
CA PRO A 133 5.21 -22.54 -15.62
C PRO A 133 5.38 -22.14 -14.15
N LEU A 134 5.07 -20.88 -13.81
CA LEU A 134 5.13 -20.40 -12.42
C LEU A 134 4.18 -21.20 -11.50
N LEU A 135 2.95 -21.44 -11.95
CA LEU A 135 2.00 -22.29 -11.23
C LEU A 135 2.47 -23.75 -11.13
N GLY A 136 3.23 -24.24 -12.12
CA GLY A 136 3.89 -25.54 -12.08
C GLY A 136 4.93 -25.65 -10.96
N TYR A 137 5.68 -24.57 -10.70
CA TYR A 137 6.69 -24.53 -9.64
C TYR A 137 6.11 -24.57 -8.22
N LEU A 138 4.80 -24.32 -8.06
CA LEU A 138 4.11 -24.60 -6.79
C LEU A 138 4.12 -26.08 -6.43
N LYS A 139 4.37 -27.00 -7.38
CA LYS A 139 4.45 -28.44 -7.15
C LYS A 139 5.90 -28.97 -7.15
N ASN A 140 6.89 -28.08 -7.10
CA ASN A 140 8.31 -28.46 -7.14
C ASN A 140 8.72 -29.25 -5.88
N SER A 141 9.71 -30.14 -6.01
CA SER A 141 10.26 -30.94 -4.91
C SER A 141 10.83 -30.08 -3.78
N HIS A 142 11.40 -28.93 -4.10
CA HIS A 142 12.08 -28.05 -3.15
C HIS A 142 11.14 -27.01 -2.53
N ALA A 143 11.14 -26.95 -1.19
CA ALA A 143 10.25 -26.06 -0.42
C ALA A 143 10.54 -24.57 -0.68
N ASN A 144 11.80 -24.16 -0.81
CA ASN A 144 12.18 -22.79 -1.15
C ASN A 144 11.58 -22.35 -2.50
N ILE A 145 11.65 -23.19 -3.53
CA ILE A 145 11.06 -22.90 -4.85
C ILE A 145 9.54 -22.78 -4.74
N ARG A 146 8.86 -23.69 -4.01
CA ARG A 146 7.40 -23.61 -3.81
C ARG A 146 7.00 -22.32 -3.08
N ALA A 147 7.73 -21.96 -2.02
CA ALA A 147 7.50 -20.74 -1.26
C ALA A 147 7.70 -19.48 -2.12
N LYS A 148 8.78 -19.45 -2.90
CA LYS A 148 9.09 -18.33 -3.79
C LYS A 148 8.12 -18.21 -4.95
N ALA A 149 7.71 -19.32 -5.56
CA ALA A 149 6.67 -19.32 -6.58
C ALA A 149 5.34 -18.75 -6.05
N ALA A 150 4.92 -19.14 -4.84
CA ALA A 150 3.74 -18.58 -4.20
C ALA A 150 3.89 -17.07 -3.89
N GLU A 151 5.10 -16.62 -3.55
CA GLU A 151 5.40 -15.21 -3.35
C GLU A 151 5.25 -14.40 -4.64
N VAL A 152 5.86 -14.86 -5.75
CA VAL A 152 5.72 -14.23 -7.07
C VAL A 152 4.24 -14.18 -7.49
N VAL A 153 3.47 -15.27 -7.28
CA VAL A 153 2.02 -15.28 -7.54
C VAL A 153 1.29 -14.25 -6.69
N THR A 154 1.68 -14.05 -5.42
CA THR A 154 1.10 -13.03 -4.55
C THR A 154 1.25 -11.64 -5.17
N THR A 155 2.46 -11.29 -5.61
CA THR A 155 2.75 -10.00 -6.24
C THR A 155 1.97 -9.81 -7.55
N ILE A 156 1.84 -10.85 -8.36
CA ILE A 156 1.09 -10.83 -9.64
C ILE A 156 -0.39 -10.49 -9.44
N VAL A 157 -1.02 -11.04 -8.40
CA VAL A 157 -2.47 -10.93 -8.19
C VAL A 157 -2.88 -9.83 -7.22
N GLN A 158 -1.91 -9.23 -6.50
CA GLN A 158 -2.18 -8.21 -5.51
C GLN A 158 -2.85 -6.99 -6.13
N ASN A 159 -4.05 -6.66 -5.66
CA ASN A 159 -4.84 -5.51 -6.11
C ASN A 159 -5.08 -5.46 -7.64
N ASN A 160 -5.08 -6.61 -8.32
CA ASN A 160 -5.19 -6.67 -9.77
C ASN A 160 -6.24 -7.70 -10.22
N GLU A 161 -7.50 -7.23 -10.39
CA GLU A 161 -8.65 -8.08 -10.73
C GLU A 161 -8.45 -8.93 -11.99
N ARG A 162 -7.85 -8.36 -13.04
CA ARG A 162 -7.59 -9.09 -14.28
C ARG A 162 -6.58 -10.22 -14.09
N SER A 163 -5.55 -9.98 -13.28
CA SER A 163 -4.52 -10.98 -13.02
C SER A 163 -5.02 -12.06 -12.07
N GLN A 164 -5.85 -11.69 -11.08
CA GLN A 164 -6.61 -12.64 -10.28
C GLN A 164 -7.46 -13.56 -11.17
N GLN A 165 -8.18 -13.01 -12.15
CA GLN A 165 -8.98 -13.80 -13.09
C GLN A 165 -8.12 -14.77 -13.91
N LEU A 166 -7.00 -14.31 -14.46
CA LEU A 166 -6.08 -15.17 -15.24
C LEU A 166 -5.51 -16.33 -14.42
N VAL A 167 -5.20 -16.09 -13.14
CA VAL A 167 -4.75 -17.15 -12.22
C VAL A 167 -5.89 -18.14 -11.93
N MET A 168 -7.12 -17.66 -11.74
CA MET A 168 -8.29 -18.52 -11.56
C MET A 168 -8.57 -19.39 -12.79
N GLU A 169 -8.50 -18.81 -13.99
CA GLU A 169 -8.70 -19.52 -15.27
C GLU A 169 -7.60 -20.56 -15.53
N ALA A 170 -6.37 -20.30 -15.08
CA ALA A 170 -5.26 -21.24 -15.12
C ALA A 170 -5.31 -22.31 -14.00
N ASN A 171 -6.40 -22.40 -13.24
CA ASN A 171 -6.58 -23.30 -12.10
C ASN A 171 -5.47 -23.16 -11.03
N GLY A 172 -4.96 -21.94 -10.84
CA GLY A 172 -3.88 -21.65 -9.90
C GLY A 172 -4.28 -21.73 -8.42
N LEU A 173 -5.58 -21.67 -8.11
CA LEU A 173 -6.07 -21.76 -6.73
C LEU A 173 -5.86 -23.17 -6.13
N GLU A 174 -6.00 -24.24 -6.91
CA GLU A 174 -5.83 -25.62 -6.45
C GLU A 174 -4.42 -25.91 -5.89
N PRO A 175 -3.30 -25.67 -6.60
CA PRO A 175 -1.96 -25.90 -6.05
C PRO A 175 -1.67 -24.99 -4.86
N LEU A 176 -2.19 -23.77 -4.83
CA LEU A 176 -2.06 -22.89 -3.67
C LEU A 176 -2.76 -23.46 -2.44
N LEU A 177 -3.97 -24.01 -2.59
CA LEU A 177 -4.69 -24.65 -1.49
C LEU A 177 -4.00 -25.93 -1.02
N SER A 178 -3.45 -26.73 -1.94
CA SER A 178 -2.66 -27.91 -1.59
C SER A 178 -1.43 -27.53 -0.75
N ASN A 179 -0.69 -26.51 -1.18
CA ASN A 179 0.47 -26.01 -0.43
C ASN A 179 0.09 -25.39 0.92
N PHE A 180 -1.05 -24.69 1.01
CA PHE A 180 -1.52 -24.11 2.27
C PHE A 180 -1.92 -25.18 3.29
N THR A 181 -2.59 -26.24 2.84
CA THR A 181 -3.17 -27.28 3.70
C THR A 181 -2.19 -28.38 4.09
N SER A 182 -1.36 -28.82 3.13
CA SER A 182 -0.70 -30.12 3.21
C SER A 182 0.83 -30.05 3.15
N ASP A 183 1.41 -28.87 2.88
CA ASP A 183 2.87 -28.76 2.79
C ASP A 183 3.54 -28.96 4.15
N PRO A 184 4.64 -29.74 4.24
CA PRO A 184 5.38 -29.90 5.50
C PRO A 184 6.06 -28.62 5.99
N ASP A 185 6.39 -27.68 5.08
CA ASP A 185 7.08 -26.45 5.42
C ASP A 185 6.09 -25.30 5.69
N VAL A 186 6.12 -24.79 6.92
CA VAL A 186 5.25 -23.68 7.36
C VAL A 186 5.50 -22.39 6.58
N THR A 187 6.69 -22.19 6.04
CA THR A 187 7.04 -21.04 5.19
C THR A 187 6.27 -21.13 3.87
N VAL A 188 6.25 -22.31 3.25
CA VAL A 188 5.46 -22.56 2.03
C VAL A 188 3.98 -22.34 2.32
N ARG A 189 3.46 -22.89 3.42
CA ARG A 189 2.06 -22.68 3.84
C ARG A 189 1.73 -21.19 4.03
N THR A 190 2.64 -20.44 4.64
CA THR A 190 2.48 -18.99 4.89
C THR A 190 2.48 -18.18 3.60
N LYS A 191 3.38 -18.49 2.65
CA LYS A 191 3.45 -17.83 1.33
C LYS A 191 2.27 -18.24 0.44
N ALA A 192 1.81 -19.48 0.51
CA ALA A 192 0.60 -19.93 -0.18
C ALA A 192 -0.65 -19.20 0.34
N LEU A 193 -0.78 -19.06 1.67
CA LEU A 193 -1.82 -18.23 2.27
C LEU A 193 -1.65 -16.73 1.90
N GLY A 194 -0.41 -16.28 1.69
CA GLY A 194 -0.01 -15.12 0.87
C GLY A 194 -0.88 -14.92 -0.33
N ALA A 195 -0.62 -15.75 -1.32
CA ALA A 195 -1.21 -15.71 -2.64
C ALA A 195 -2.72 -15.86 -2.59
N ILE A 196 -3.24 -16.81 -1.80
CA ILE A 196 -4.69 -17.03 -1.66
C ILE A 196 -5.37 -15.76 -1.16
N SER A 197 -4.83 -15.11 -0.13
CA SER A 197 -5.42 -13.89 0.40
C SER A 197 -5.47 -12.78 -0.65
N SER A 198 -4.40 -12.58 -1.42
CA SER A 198 -4.38 -11.59 -2.50
C SER A 198 -5.27 -11.98 -3.68
N LEU A 199 -5.47 -13.28 -3.93
CA LEU A 199 -6.27 -13.81 -5.04
C LEU A 199 -7.78 -13.68 -4.80
N ILE A 200 -8.23 -13.83 -3.56
CA ILE A 200 -9.66 -13.81 -3.21
C ILE A 200 -10.16 -12.43 -2.77
N ARG A 201 -9.26 -11.51 -2.37
CA ARG A 201 -9.64 -10.14 -2.02
C ARG A 201 -10.24 -9.43 -3.23
N HIS A 202 -11.43 -8.87 -3.02
CA HIS A 202 -12.27 -8.21 -4.02
C HIS A 202 -12.64 -9.11 -5.23
N ASN A 203 -12.51 -10.43 -5.08
CA ASN A 203 -12.80 -11.42 -6.12
C ASN A 203 -13.84 -12.43 -5.62
N LYS A 204 -15.13 -12.13 -5.86
CA LYS A 204 -16.26 -12.96 -5.40
C LYS A 204 -16.17 -14.43 -5.86
N PRO A 205 -15.90 -14.75 -7.13
CA PRO A 205 -15.66 -16.13 -7.56
C PRO A 205 -14.54 -16.83 -6.77
N GLY A 206 -13.43 -16.12 -6.50
CA GLY A 206 -12.32 -16.64 -5.70
C GLY A 206 -12.72 -16.99 -4.27
N SER A 207 -13.47 -16.10 -3.60
CA SER A 207 -13.98 -16.33 -2.24
C SER A 207 -14.94 -17.52 -2.15
N ILE A 208 -15.83 -17.68 -3.14
CA ILE A 208 -16.74 -18.84 -3.21
C ILE A 208 -15.94 -20.13 -3.42
N ALA A 209 -14.98 -20.13 -4.34
CA ALA A 209 -14.13 -21.29 -4.60
C ALA A 209 -13.32 -21.68 -3.35
N PHE A 210 -12.77 -20.70 -2.63
CA PHE A 210 -12.08 -20.92 -1.35
C PHE A 210 -12.99 -21.58 -0.29
N ARG A 211 -14.25 -21.12 -0.18
CA ARG A 211 -15.25 -21.71 0.72
C ARG A 211 -15.56 -23.16 0.34
N LEU A 212 -15.82 -23.42 -0.95
CA LEU A 212 -16.12 -24.76 -1.48
C LEU A 212 -14.96 -25.74 -1.29
N ALA A 213 -13.72 -25.25 -1.28
CA ALA A 213 -12.54 -26.05 -1.04
C ALA A 213 -12.20 -26.25 0.46
N ASN A 214 -13.17 -26.06 1.37
CA ASN A 214 -12.99 -26.16 2.82
C ASN A 214 -11.90 -25.22 3.39
N GLY A 215 -11.71 -24.05 2.78
CA GLY A 215 -10.68 -23.08 3.19
C GLY A 215 -10.78 -22.64 4.65
N TYR A 216 -11.99 -22.59 5.23
CA TYR A 216 -12.19 -22.28 6.65
C TYR A 216 -11.62 -23.35 7.60
N ALA A 217 -11.70 -24.63 7.27
CA ALA A 217 -11.09 -25.68 8.08
C ALA A 217 -9.56 -25.53 8.10
N ALA A 218 -8.98 -25.26 6.93
CA ALA A 218 -7.55 -25.01 6.78
C ALA A 218 -7.09 -23.75 7.54
N LEU A 219 -7.91 -22.69 7.56
CA LEU A 219 -7.66 -21.50 8.39
C LEU A 219 -7.68 -21.83 9.88
N ARG A 220 -8.63 -22.65 10.35
CA ARG A 220 -8.69 -23.08 11.74
C ARG A 220 -7.41 -23.82 12.16
N ASP A 221 -6.92 -24.70 11.29
CA ASP A 221 -5.71 -25.47 11.55
C ASP A 221 -4.46 -24.56 11.52
N ALA A 222 -4.46 -23.52 10.67
CA ALA A 222 -3.41 -22.49 10.67
C ALA A 222 -3.36 -21.68 11.97
N LEU A 223 -4.52 -21.34 12.55
CA LEU A 223 -4.61 -20.68 13.86
C LEU A 223 -4.10 -21.54 15.02
N SER A 224 -4.16 -22.86 14.87
CA SER A 224 -3.66 -23.81 15.87
C SER A 224 -2.16 -24.07 15.76
N SER A 225 -1.48 -23.49 14.77
CA SER A 225 -0.02 -23.61 14.63
C SER A 225 0.73 -22.76 15.65
N GLU A 226 2.00 -23.05 15.92
CA GLU A 226 2.86 -22.22 16.80
C GLU A 226 3.49 -21.03 16.06
N ASN A 227 3.31 -20.94 14.73
CA ASN A 227 3.96 -19.91 13.93
C ASN A 227 3.14 -18.62 13.93
N VAL A 228 3.61 -17.63 14.68
CA VAL A 228 2.99 -16.30 14.82
C VAL A 228 2.68 -15.63 13.49
N ARG A 229 3.61 -15.67 12.51
CA ARG A 229 3.39 -15.05 11.19
C ARG A 229 2.26 -15.74 10.43
N PHE A 230 2.17 -17.06 10.54
CA PHE A 230 1.13 -17.84 9.90
C PHE A 230 -0.24 -17.61 10.56
N GLN A 231 -0.29 -17.63 11.90
CA GLN A 231 -1.49 -17.30 12.69
C GLN A 231 -2.01 -15.90 12.32
N ARG A 232 -1.15 -14.89 12.35
CA ARG A 232 -1.50 -13.50 12.00
C ARG A 232 -2.11 -13.40 10.61
N LYS A 233 -1.51 -14.07 9.63
CA LYS A 233 -2.00 -14.06 8.25
C LYS A 233 -3.35 -14.76 8.11
N ALA A 234 -3.56 -15.84 8.85
CA ALA A 234 -4.84 -16.54 8.89
C ALA A 234 -5.92 -15.69 9.55
N LEU A 235 -5.65 -15.06 10.70
CA LEU A 235 -6.58 -14.15 11.39
C LEU A 235 -7.00 -12.99 10.48
N ASN A 236 -6.05 -12.36 9.79
CA ASN A 236 -6.33 -11.27 8.87
C ASN A 236 -7.18 -11.69 7.66
N LEU A 237 -7.04 -12.94 7.20
CA LEU A 237 -7.90 -13.47 6.14
C LEU A 237 -9.29 -13.81 6.65
N VAL A 238 -9.40 -14.42 7.83
CA VAL A 238 -10.69 -14.70 8.48
C VAL A 238 -11.46 -13.40 8.68
N HIS A 239 -10.83 -12.37 9.24
CA HIS A 239 -11.45 -11.07 9.44
C HIS A 239 -11.97 -10.46 8.13
N TYR A 240 -11.16 -10.50 7.06
CA TYR A 240 -11.58 -10.05 5.74
C TYR A 240 -12.82 -10.80 5.24
N LEU A 241 -12.81 -12.14 5.35
CA LEU A 241 -13.91 -12.97 4.85
C LEU A 241 -15.21 -12.76 5.63
N LEU A 242 -15.13 -12.61 6.95
CA LEU A 242 -16.29 -12.30 7.81
C LEU A 242 -16.88 -10.93 7.47
N HIS A 243 -16.03 -9.93 7.20
CA HIS A 243 -16.47 -8.60 6.83
C HIS A 243 -17.18 -8.57 5.46
N GLU A 244 -16.68 -9.33 4.49
CA GLU A 244 -17.28 -9.42 3.16
C GLU A 244 -18.57 -10.24 3.13
N ASN A 245 -18.68 -11.27 3.98
CA ASN A 245 -19.82 -12.18 4.01
C ASN A 245 -20.24 -12.49 5.46
N SER A 246 -21.20 -11.75 5.98
CA SER A 246 -21.75 -11.99 7.33
C SER A 246 -22.28 -13.42 7.52
N SER A 247 -22.77 -14.07 6.45
CA SER A 247 -23.19 -15.48 6.49
C SER A 247 -22.09 -16.46 6.93
N ASP A 248 -20.82 -16.07 6.80
CA ASP A 248 -19.69 -16.92 7.19
C ASP A 248 -19.44 -16.92 8.70
N CYS A 249 -20.04 -15.99 9.46
CA CYS A 249 -19.97 -15.95 10.91
C CYS A 249 -20.52 -17.22 11.58
N SER A 250 -21.59 -17.80 11.01
CA SER A 250 -22.15 -19.07 11.50
C SER A 250 -21.18 -20.23 11.29
N VAL A 251 -20.63 -20.37 10.07
CA VAL A 251 -19.65 -21.40 9.71
C VAL A 251 -18.39 -21.31 10.59
N VAL A 252 -17.87 -20.10 10.77
CA VAL A 252 -16.69 -19.83 11.61
C VAL A 252 -16.99 -20.15 13.09
N SER A 253 -18.20 -19.85 13.57
CA SER A 253 -18.63 -20.19 14.93
C SER A 253 -18.73 -21.71 15.13
N GLU A 254 -19.34 -22.43 14.19
CA GLU A 254 -19.49 -23.89 14.21
C GLU A 254 -18.14 -24.62 14.14
N LEU A 255 -17.18 -24.09 13.38
CA LEU A 255 -15.83 -24.63 13.27
C LEU A 255 -14.97 -24.38 14.54
N GLY A 256 -15.46 -23.61 15.51
CA GLY A 256 -14.81 -23.41 16.80
C GLY A 256 -13.76 -22.31 16.83
N PHE A 257 -13.74 -21.40 15.84
CA PHE A 257 -12.85 -20.24 15.82
C PHE A 257 -12.95 -19.35 17.07
N PRO A 258 -14.15 -19.06 17.64
CA PRO A 258 -14.23 -18.21 18.83
C PRO A 258 -13.34 -18.69 19.98
N ARG A 259 -13.27 -20.00 20.21
CA ARG A 259 -12.45 -20.59 21.27
C ARG A 259 -10.95 -20.44 21.00
N ILE A 260 -10.53 -20.57 19.75
CA ILE A 260 -9.13 -20.42 19.34
C ILE A 260 -8.72 -18.94 19.41
N MET A 261 -9.54 -18.04 18.88
CA MET A 261 -9.30 -16.60 18.96
C MET A 261 -9.26 -16.11 20.42
N LEU A 262 -10.10 -16.67 21.30
CA LEU A 262 -10.06 -16.37 22.73
C LEU A 262 -8.72 -16.77 23.36
N HIS A 263 -8.12 -17.89 22.94
CA HIS A 263 -6.79 -18.28 23.40
C HIS A 263 -5.71 -17.35 22.84
N LEU A 264 -5.79 -17.00 21.55
CA LEU A 264 -4.83 -16.12 20.88
C LEU A 264 -4.92 -14.66 21.35
N ALA A 265 -6.06 -14.22 21.90
CA ALA A 265 -6.19 -12.92 22.56
C ALA A 265 -5.26 -12.76 23.78
N SER A 266 -4.79 -13.88 24.35
CA SER A 266 -3.78 -13.91 25.42
C SER A 266 -2.35 -14.15 24.91
N SER A 267 -2.11 -14.13 23.59
CA SER A 267 -0.78 -14.33 23.00
C SER A 267 0.23 -13.27 23.48
N GLU A 268 1.52 -13.58 23.48
CA GLU A 268 2.58 -12.58 23.77
C GLU A 268 2.79 -11.62 22.60
N ASP A 269 2.50 -12.07 21.37
CA ASP A 269 2.63 -11.27 20.15
C ASP A 269 1.47 -10.28 20.01
N ALA A 270 1.78 -8.99 19.94
CA ALA A 270 0.79 -7.93 19.89
C ALA A 270 -0.08 -7.99 18.63
N GLU A 271 0.50 -8.33 17.47
CA GLU A 271 -0.24 -8.38 16.21
C GLU A 271 -1.21 -9.56 16.16
N VAL A 272 -0.83 -10.73 16.70
CA VAL A 272 -1.74 -11.88 16.85
C VAL A 272 -2.85 -11.59 17.85
N ARG A 273 -2.53 -10.97 19.00
CA ARG A 273 -3.55 -10.55 19.97
C ARG A 273 -4.57 -9.61 19.33
N GLU A 274 -4.09 -8.54 18.69
CA GLU A 274 -4.93 -7.53 18.05
C GLU A 274 -5.83 -8.17 16.98
N ALA A 275 -5.25 -8.97 16.08
CA ALA A 275 -6.02 -9.63 15.02
C ALA A 275 -7.07 -10.61 15.58
N SER A 276 -6.78 -11.26 16.72
CA SER A 276 -7.71 -12.15 17.41
C SER A 276 -8.87 -11.38 18.04
N LEU A 277 -8.58 -10.27 18.74
CA LEU A 277 -9.59 -9.39 19.32
C LEU A 277 -10.50 -8.79 18.23
N ARG A 278 -9.91 -8.38 17.10
CA ARG A 278 -10.65 -7.88 15.94
C ARG A 278 -11.60 -8.95 15.37
N GLY A 279 -11.14 -10.19 15.26
CA GLY A 279 -11.98 -11.32 14.84
C GLY A 279 -13.13 -11.63 15.81
N LEU A 280 -12.87 -11.59 17.12
CA LEU A 280 -13.90 -11.79 18.15
C LEU A 280 -14.96 -10.68 18.10
N LEU A 281 -14.55 -9.43 17.88
CA LEU A 281 -15.46 -8.29 17.81
C LEU A 281 -16.42 -8.42 16.62
N GLU A 282 -15.92 -8.87 15.47
CA GLU A 282 -16.75 -9.08 14.29
C GLU A 282 -17.80 -10.18 14.51
N LEU A 283 -17.41 -11.28 15.15
CA LEU A 283 -18.33 -12.36 15.51
C LEU A 283 -19.36 -11.94 16.58
N ALA A 284 -19.00 -11.00 17.46
CA ALA A 284 -19.91 -10.47 18.47
C ALA A 284 -20.98 -9.55 17.87
N ARG A 285 -20.61 -8.74 16.87
CA ARG A 285 -21.53 -7.86 16.15
C ARG A 285 -22.62 -8.64 15.42
N ASP A 286 -22.26 -9.75 14.77
CA ASP A 286 -23.20 -10.62 14.06
C ASP A 286 -24.22 -11.29 15.01
N LYS A 287 -23.78 -11.73 16.19
CA LYS A 287 -24.64 -12.37 17.21
C LYS A 287 -25.68 -11.44 17.84
N SER A 288 -25.54 -10.12 17.70
CA SER A 288 -26.55 -9.18 18.18
C SER A 288 -27.91 -9.31 17.45
N GLY A 289 -27.96 -10.02 16.32
CA GLY A 289 -29.17 -10.28 15.54
C GLY A 289 -29.92 -11.59 15.86
N GLU A 290 -29.25 -12.61 16.40
CA GLU A 290 -29.86 -13.92 16.68
C GLU A 290 -29.69 -14.31 18.15
N THR A 291 -30.80 -14.35 18.88
CA THR A 291 -30.86 -14.81 20.26
C THR A 291 -30.45 -16.28 20.34
N SER A 292 -29.18 -16.57 20.61
CA SER A 292 -28.68 -17.96 20.74
C SER A 292 -28.13 -18.22 22.14
N GLY A 293 -28.84 -19.07 22.86
CA GLY A 293 -28.62 -19.39 24.27
C GLY A 293 -27.54 -20.43 24.54
N ARG A 294 -27.05 -20.35 25.79
CA ARG A 294 -26.62 -21.45 26.67
C ARG A 294 -25.23 -22.07 26.50
N VAL A 295 -24.42 -21.69 25.51
CA VAL A 295 -22.97 -22.05 25.43
C VAL A 295 -22.05 -20.84 25.67
N THR A 296 -22.62 -19.65 25.85
CA THR A 296 -21.92 -18.36 25.95
C THR A 296 -21.29 -18.13 27.33
N ASP A 297 -21.94 -18.54 28.42
CA ASP A 297 -21.57 -18.17 29.80
C ASP A 297 -20.09 -18.43 30.18
N VAL A 298 -19.56 -19.62 29.89
CA VAL A 298 -18.18 -19.98 30.25
C VAL A 298 -17.15 -19.25 29.39
N ASN A 299 -17.48 -18.97 28.14
CA ASN A 299 -16.60 -18.23 27.25
C ASN A 299 -16.64 -16.73 27.56
N ASP A 300 -17.79 -16.23 28.03
CA ASP A 300 -18.00 -14.83 28.39
C ASP A 300 -17.25 -14.49 29.69
N ASP A 301 -17.26 -15.37 30.70
CA ASP A 301 -16.46 -15.21 31.92
C ASP A 301 -14.95 -15.20 31.63
N LYS A 302 -14.51 -16.13 30.78
CA LYS A 302 -13.10 -16.21 30.36
C LYS A 302 -12.70 -15.00 29.52
N LEU A 303 -13.58 -14.54 28.62
CA LEU A 303 -13.36 -13.32 27.84
C LEU A 303 -13.28 -12.11 28.76
N LYS A 304 -14.16 -12.00 29.75
CA LYS A 304 -14.13 -10.94 30.76
C LYS A 304 -12.79 -10.91 31.50
N GLN A 305 -12.31 -12.07 31.93
CA GLN A 305 -11.01 -12.19 32.60
C GLN A 305 -9.87 -11.72 31.68
N ILE A 306 -9.83 -12.20 30.44
CA ILE A 306 -8.78 -11.84 29.48
C ILE A 306 -8.81 -10.33 29.19
N LEU A 307 -9.99 -9.76 28.94
CA LEU A 307 -10.13 -8.32 28.72
C LEU A 307 -9.68 -7.54 29.95
N GLN A 308 -10.03 -7.97 31.16
CA GLN A 308 -9.60 -7.31 32.39
C GLN A 308 -8.08 -7.36 32.57
N GLU A 309 -7.45 -8.51 32.31
CA GLU A 309 -6.00 -8.68 32.34
C GLU A 309 -5.31 -7.76 31.31
N ARG A 310 -5.86 -7.65 30.10
CA ARG A 310 -5.36 -6.74 29.06
C ARG A 310 -5.54 -5.27 29.43
N ILE A 311 -6.70 -4.88 29.95
CA ILE A 311 -6.97 -3.52 30.46
C ILE A 311 -5.93 -3.16 31.53
N ASN A 312 -5.68 -4.05 32.49
CA ASN A 312 -4.69 -3.84 33.54
C ASN A 312 -3.27 -3.73 32.97
N GLY A 313 -2.91 -4.59 32.01
CA GLY A 313 -1.62 -4.54 31.31
C GLY A 313 -1.42 -3.22 30.56
N ILE A 314 -2.42 -2.77 29.81
CA ILE A 314 -2.41 -1.48 29.09
C ILE A 314 -2.26 -0.31 30.08
N CYS A 315 -2.95 -0.34 31.23
CA CYS A 315 -2.84 0.71 32.24
C CYS A 315 -1.42 0.87 32.81
N LEU A 316 -0.56 -0.15 32.70
CA LEU A 316 0.82 -0.15 33.19
C LEU A 316 1.85 0.18 32.10
N MET A 317 1.43 0.39 30.85
CA MET A 317 2.31 0.69 29.72
C MET A 317 2.86 2.12 29.76
N SER A 318 4.03 2.33 29.15
CA SER A 318 4.60 3.65 28.93
C SER A 318 3.80 4.45 27.88
N PRO A 319 3.90 5.79 27.84
CA PRO A 319 3.24 6.59 26.80
C PRO A 319 3.61 6.19 25.36
N GLU A 320 4.87 5.81 25.12
CA GLU A 320 5.34 5.34 23.83
C GLU A 320 4.67 4.01 23.45
N ASP A 321 4.57 3.07 24.39
CA ASP A 321 3.93 1.77 24.19
C ASP A 321 2.41 1.90 24.03
N LEU A 322 1.78 2.87 24.71
CA LEU A 322 0.36 3.17 24.56
C LEU A 322 0.01 3.65 23.14
N GLY A 323 0.92 4.40 22.50
CA GLY A 323 0.80 4.78 21.10
C GLY A 323 0.85 3.56 20.17
N ALA A 324 1.78 2.63 20.42
CA ALA A 324 1.87 1.37 19.67
C ALA A 324 0.65 0.47 19.87
N ALA A 325 0.06 0.48 21.06
CA ALA A 325 -1.12 -0.31 21.41
C ALA A 325 -2.46 0.37 21.08
N ARG A 326 -2.48 1.42 20.24
CA ARG A 326 -3.71 2.18 19.93
C ARG A 326 -4.86 1.30 19.46
N GLU A 327 -4.62 0.42 18.49
CA GLU A 327 -5.65 -0.48 17.98
C GLU A 327 -6.14 -1.47 19.04
N GLU A 328 -5.22 -2.05 19.82
CA GLU A 328 -5.57 -2.95 20.94
C GLU A 328 -6.49 -2.24 21.95
N ARG A 329 -6.21 -0.98 22.31
CA ARG A 329 -7.04 -0.18 23.22
C ARG A 329 -8.48 -0.03 22.73
N HIS A 330 -8.65 0.33 21.46
CA HIS A 330 -9.97 0.53 20.85
C HIS A 330 -10.74 -0.80 20.72
N LEU A 331 -10.06 -1.88 20.38
CA LEU A 331 -10.66 -3.22 20.26
C LEU A 331 -11.13 -3.75 21.60
N VAL A 332 -10.31 -3.62 22.65
CA VAL A 332 -10.65 -4.05 24.02
C VAL A 332 -11.86 -3.28 24.54
N ASP A 333 -11.90 -1.96 24.35
CA ASP A 333 -13.05 -1.14 24.74
C ASP A 333 -14.32 -1.52 23.96
N SER A 334 -14.21 -1.65 22.63
CA SER A 334 -15.34 -2.04 21.77
C SER A 334 -15.90 -3.40 22.14
N LEU A 335 -15.03 -4.39 22.43
CA LEU A 335 -15.45 -5.71 22.89
C LEU A 335 -16.14 -5.64 24.25
N TRP A 336 -15.57 -4.88 25.19
CA TRP A 336 -16.15 -4.71 26.52
C TRP A 336 -17.55 -4.11 26.45
N GLN A 337 -17.73 -3.04 25.67
CA GLN A 337 -19.03 -2.41 25.45
C GLN A 337 -20.02 -3.37 24.79
N THR A 338 -19.58 -4.13 23.78
CA THR A 338 -20.45 -5.07 23.03
C THR A 338 -20.96 -6.21 23.91
N TYR A 339 -20.14 -6.73 24.83
CA TYR A 339 -20.51 -7.86 25.69
C TYR A 339 -21.17 -7.46 27.00
N PHE A 340 -20.78 -6.33 27.60
CA PHE A 340 -21.22 -5.95 28.96
C PHE A 340 -22.12 -4.70 29.00
N ASN A 341 -22.28 -3.98 27.88
CA ASN A 341 -23.06 -2.73 27.79
C ASN A 341 -22.63 -1.65 28.81
N GLU A 342 -21.36 -1.69 29.22
CA GLU A 342 -20.74 -0.76 30.18
C GLU A 342 -19.48 -0.13 29.56
N PRO A 343 -19.09 1.10 29.98
CA PRO A 343 -17.82 1.68 29.57
C PRO A 343 -16.65 0.88 30.16
N SER A 344 -15.57 0.70 29.40
CA SER A 344 -14.38 0.02 29.93
C SER A 344 -13.61 0.93 30.90
N SER A 345 -12.83 0.34 31.81
CA SER A 345 -11.95 1.12 32.70
C SER A 345 -10.89 1.95 31.94
N LEU A 346 -10.59 1.62 30.67
CA LEU A 346 -9.72 2.43 29.82
C LEU A 346 -10.37 3.78 29.47
N GLN A 347 -11.67 3.78 29.21
CA GLN A 347 -12.44 4.98 28.93
C GLN A 347 -12.53 5.87 30.18
N GLU A 348 -12.80 5.28 31.35
CA GLU A 348 -12.84 6.01 32.62
C GLU A 348 -11.51 6.67 32.99
N LYS A 349 -10.39 6.01 32.64
CA LYS A 349 -9.02 6.53 32.90
C LYS A 349 -8.51 7.49 31.82
N GLY A 350 -9.30 7.79 30.79
CA GLY A 350 -8.89 8.68 29.70
C GLY A 350 -7.76 8.11 28.84
N LEU A 351 -7.57 6.78 28.83
CA LEU A 351 -6.52 6.10 28.08
C LEU A 351 -6.98 5.66 26.69
N LEU A 352 -8.25 5.86 26.31
CA LEU A 352 -8.79 5.43 25.02
C LEU A 352 -8.32 6.33 23.86
N VAL A 353 -8.28 7.65 24.08
CA VAL A 353 -7.79 8.64 23.12
C VAL A 353 -6.73 9.49 23.82
N LEU A 354 -5.47 9.36 23.41
CA LEU A 354 -4.38 10.13 24.02
C LEU A 354 -4.34 11.56 23.45
N PRO A 355 -3.88 12.55 24.23
CA PRO A 355 -3.73 13.92 23.74
C PRO A 355 -2.78 13.98 22.52
N GLY A 356 -3.32 14.37 21.35
CA GLY A 356 -2.56 14.49 20.10
C GLY A 356 -2.79 13.37 19.07
N GLU A 357 -3.51 12.30 19.40
CA GLU A 357 -3.83 11.21 18.44
C GLU A 357 -4.83 11.63 17.34
N ASP A 358 -5.72 12.58 17.64
CA ASP A 358 -6.69 13.16 16.68
C ASP A 358 -6.25 14.53 16.13
N ALA A 359 -5.07 15.03 16.53
CA ALA A 359 -4.53 16.23 15.91
C ALA A 359 -4.01 15.85 14.51
N PRO A 360 -4.49 16.47 13.42
CA PRO A 360 -3.90 16.28 12.12
C PRO A 360 -2.41 16.59 12.24
N ALA A 361 -1.55 15.61 11.96
CA ALA A 361 -0.12 15.88 11.88
C ALA A 361 0.05 17.07 10.92
N PRO A 362 0.70 18.17 11.34
CA PRO A 362 1.01 19.23 10.41
C PRO A 362 1.78 18.58 9.27
N ALA A 363 1.27 18.71 8.03
CA ALA A 363 1.97 18.18 6.87
C ALA A 363 3.43 18.62 6.96
N PRO A 364 4.41 17.71 6.81
CA PRO A 364 5.81 18.10 6.88
C PRO A 364 6.02 19.19 5.84
N ASP A 365 6.26 20.41 6.32
CA ASP A 365 6.46 21.56 5.46
C ASP A 365 7.88 21.47 4.88
N VAL A 366 8.03 20.59 3.91
CA VAL A 366 9.25 20.42 3.12
C VAL A 366 9.38 21.55 2.11
N ALA A 367 8.27 22.21 1.75
CA ALA A 367 8.22 23.28 0.77
C ALA A 367 8.81 24.58 1.30
N SER A 368 8.52 25.00 2.53
CA SER A 368 9.10 26.23 3.10
C SER A 368 10.61 26.17 3.26
N LYS A 369 11.17 25.00 3.55
CA LYS A 369 12.63 24.80 3.64
C LYS A 369 13.36 24.92 2.29
N HIS A 370 12.66 24.72 1.17
CA HIS A 370 13.23 24.80 -0.17
C HIS A 370 12.82 26.05 -0.96
N PHE A 371 11.75 26.73 -0.54
CA PHE A 371 11.17 27.90 -1.22
C PHE A 371 11.07 29.13 -0.31
N GLU A 372 12.03 29.34 0.60
CA GLU A 372 12.21 30.67 1.18
C GLU A 372 12.60 31.64 0.06
N SER A 373 11.67 32.53 -0.30
CA SER A 373 11.96 33.62 -1.21
C SER A 373 12.89 34.62 -0.50
N PRO A 374 13.92 35.17 -1.18
CA PRO A 374 14.81 36.19 -0.60
C PRO A 374 14.07 37.44 -0.06
N LEU A 375 12.80 37.61 -0.44
CA LEU A 375 11.96 38.75 -0.06
C LEU A 375 11.37 38.63 1.36
N ARG A 376 11.28 37.42 1.95
CA ARG A 376 10.85 37.26 3.36
C ARG A 376 11.98 37.48 4.36
N ALA A 377 13.24 37.27 3.95
CA ALA A 377 14.41 37.50 4.79
C ALA A 377 14.68 39.00 5.09
N TRP A 378 14.07 39.92 4.33
CA TRP A 378 14.26 41.37 4.51
C TRP A 378 13.17 42.09 5.31
N ALA A 379 12.09 41.41 5.70
CA ALA A 379 10.99 42.04 6.44
C ALA A 379 11.06 41.87 7.98
N ALA A 380 12.10 41.20 8.51
CA ALA A 380 12.34 41.14 9.94
C ALA A 380 13.24 42.32 10.37
N ASN A 381 12.64 43.27 11.10
CA ASN A 381 13.29 44.49 11.57
C ASN A 381 14.40 44.22 12.62
N PRO A 382 15.34 45.17 12.80
CA PRO A 382 16.62 44.99 13.47
C PRO A 382 16.60 45.39 14.95
N SER A 383 17.29 44.63 15.82
CA SER A 383 17.93 45.19 17.03
C SER A 383 18.96 44.22 17.63
N ALA A 384 20.16 44.75 17.89
CA ALA A 384 21.36 44.15 18.50
C ALA A 384 22.03 43.03 17.67
N ASP A 385 23.32 43.05 17.34
CA ASP A 385 24.46 43.62 18.03
C ASP A 385 25.64 43.88 17.08
N ARG A 386 26.51 44.81 17.47
CA ARG A 386 27.68 45.29 16.70
C ARG A 386 28.78 44.24 16.62
N THR A 387 29.45 44.08 15.46
CA THR A 387 30.90 44.38 15.24
C THR A 387 31.45 43.86 13.90
N THR A 388 32.13 44.75 13.14
CA THR A 388 33.29 44.57 12.22
C THR A 388 33.17 43.57 11.03
N GLN A 389 33.50 43.85 9.76
CA GLN A 389 34.53 44.68 9.14
C GLN A 389 34.20 44.94 7.64
N THR A 390 34.71 46.07 7.16
CA THR A 390 34.86 46.63 5.80
C THR A 390 34.97 45.69 4.58
N GLU A 391 34.28 46.03 3.47
CA GLU A 391 34.94 46.49 2.23
C GLU A 391 33.94 47.08 1.20
N THR A 392 34.35 48.20 0.61
CA THR A 392 33.62 49.11 -0.28
C THR A 392 33.70 48.71 -1.76
N LYS A 393 32.60 48.80 -2.52
CA LYS A 393 32.65 49.34 -3.90
C LYS A 393 31.31 49.87 -4.43
N ALA A 394 31.27 51.20 -4.47
CA ALA A 394 30.50 52.18 -5.25
C ALA A 394 29.41 51.72 -6.26
N THR A 395 28.22 52.32 -6.13
CA THR A 395 27.35 52.77 -7.25
C THR A 395 27.85 54.09 -7.85
N PRO A 396 27.35 54.50 -9.03
CA PRO A 396 26.61 55.77 -9.01
C PRO A 396 25.42 55.89 -9.99
N LEU A 397 24.32 56.50 -9.46
CA LEU A 397 23.55 57.62 -10.04
C LEU A 397 22.61 57.30 -11.25
N LEU A 398 21.44 57.93 -11.53
CA LEU A 398 20.86 59.24 -11.17
C LEU A 398 19.36 59.34 -11.65
N LEU A 399 18.49 60.05 -10.89
CA LEU A 399 17.31 60.90 -11.25
C LEU A 399 16.24 60.47 -12.32
N GLY A 400 14.93 60.78 -12.23
CA GLY A 400 14.17 61.66 -11.32
C GLY A 400 12.66 61.84 -11.68
N LEU A 401 11.92 62.30 -10.65
CA LEU A 401 10.68 63.11 -10.52
C LEU A 401 9.69 63.45 -11.67
N GLY A 402 8.38 63.47 -11.29
CA GLY A 402 7.29 64.37 -11.77
C GLY A 402 6.23 63.69 -12.66
N THR A 403 4.91 63.87 -12.57
CA THR A 403 4.02 64.93 -12.03
C THR A 403 2.55 64.44 -12.01
N ALA A 404 1.73 64.86 -11.05
CA ALA A 404 0.24 64.95 -11.13
C ALA A 404 -0.15 66.40 -11.60
N PRO A 405 -1.41 66.88 -11.79
CA PRO A 405 -2.67 66.50 -11.09
C PRO A 405 -4.02 66.71 -11.86
N SER A 406 -5.14 66.63 -11.08
CA SER A 406 -6.40 67.40 -11.20
C SER A 406 -7.52 66.80 -12.09
N THR A 407 -8.82 66.74 -11.75
CA THR A 407 -9.67 67.31 -10.67
C THR A 407 -11.10 66.73 -10.74
N ALA A 408 -11.76 66.56 -9.59
CA ALA A 408 -13.15 66.98 -9.23
C ALA A 408 -14.36 66.49 -10.09
N ASP A 409 -15.57 66.18 -9.59
CA ASP A 409 -16.18 66.27 -8.26
C ASP A 409 -17.60 65.64 -8.27
N VAL A 410 -18.10 65.29 -7.06
CA VAL A 410 -19.51 65.36 -6.56
C VAL A 410 -20.54 64.30 -7.06
N GLN A 411 -21.01 63.36 -6.21
CA GLN A 411 -22.20 63.40 -5.30
C GLN A 411 -23.54 63.39 -6.08
N GLU A 412 -24.54 62.52 -5.88
CA GLU A 412 -25.35 62.19 -4.68
C GLU A 412 -26.30 61.02 -5.08
N SER A 413 -26.39 59.94 -4.31
CA SER A 413 -27.49 59.62 -3.37
C SER A 413 -28.87 59.21 -3.93
N SER A 414 -29.27 58.00 -3.50
CA SER A 414 -30.61 57.58 -3.01
C SER A 414 -31.76 57.19 -3.96
N GLY A 415 -32.49 56.16 -3.50
CA GLY A 415 -33.88 55.83 -3.87
C GLY A 415 -33.97 54.65 -4.82
N ALA A 416 -33.99 53.39 -4.36
CA ALA A 416 -35.15 52.69 -3.80
C ALA A 416 -36.38 52.60 -4.73
N THR A 417 -36.89 51.37 -4.78
CA THR A 417 -38.25 50.91 -5.14
C THR A 417 -38.55 50.40 -6.55
N GLU A 418 -38.86 49.10 -6.53
CA GLU A 418 -40.05 48.46 -7.09
C GLU A 418 -40.09 47.97 -8.54
N ASN A 419 -40.21 46.64 -8.59
CA ASN A 419 -41.22 45.86 -9.31
C ASN A 419 -41.29 45.95 -10.83
N GLY A 420 -41.04 44.80 -11.46
CA GLY A 420 -41.39 44.56 -12.85
C GLY A 420 -41.10 43.14 -13.29
N ASN A 421 -41.84 42.19 -12.76
CA ASN A 421 -42.02 40.86 -13.35
C ASN A 421 -42.45 40.98 -14.83
N ASN A 422 -41.79 40.25 -15.72
CA ASN A 422 -42.37 39.34 -16.72
C ASN A 422 -41.26 38.92 -17.69
N THR A 423 -40.76 37.68 -17.66
CA THR A 423 -41.29 36.46 -18.31
C THR A 423 -41.73 36.60 -19.76
N SER A 424 -41.28 35.61 -20.54
CA SER A 424 -41.67 35.24 -21.90
C SER A 424 -41.01 36.08 -23.01
N GLY A 425 -40.49 35.53 -24.10
CA GLY A 425 -40.32 34.16 -24.59
C GLY A 425 -39.25 34.24 -25.68
N ARG A 426 -38.39 33.22 -25.80
CA ARG A 426 -38.56 32.08 -26.70
C ARG A 426 -38.55 32.49 -28.19
N GLU A 427 -37.58 31.89 -28.88
CA GLU A 427 -37.52 31.61 -30.33
C GLU A 427 -37.34 32.82 -31.26
N GLN A 428 -36.09 33.00 -31.72
CA GLN A 428 -35.64 32.39 -32.98
C GLN A 428 -34.19 31.92 -32.87
#